data_AF-A0A1V4KH68-F1
#
_entry.id   AF-A0A1V4KH68-F1
#
_cell.length_a   1.000
_cell.length_b   1.000
_cell.length_c   1.000
_cell.angle_alpha   90.00
_cell.angle_beta   90.00
_cell.angle_gamma   90.00
#
_symmetry.space_group_name_H-M   'P 1'
#
loop_
_entity.id
_entity.type
_entity.pdbx_description
1 polymer ?
#
loop_
_entity_poly.entity_id
_entity_poly.type
_entity_poly.pdbx_seq_one_letter_code
_entity_poly.pdbx_strand_id
1 'polypeptide(L)'
;MDLEAARRAVLAAVRGTCAADLPRLLHWMRNTSDFDELVVSNNDVMLKNIAEDLRNHLPIEAMFNSEHQAVQKIHQHPLPMIHVDAFLYDDDFVDSLCEEGKMSRSYCTECGSYKTAPLGLCL
;
A
#
# COMPACT_ATOMS: atom_id res chain seq x y z
N MET A 1 6.31 -24.09 10.28
CA MET A 1 6.96 -25.09 9.42
C MET A 1 8.46 -24.89 9.55
N ASP A 2 9.28 -25.93 9.68
CA ASP A 2 10.73 -25.78 9.65
C ASP A 2 11.27 -25.57 8.22
N LEU A 3 12.51 -25.09 8.09
CA LEU A 3 13.12 -24.77 6.79
C LEU A 3 13.19 -25.97 5.85
N GLU A 4 13.46 -27.16 6.37
CA GLU A 4 13.62 -28.37 5.56
C GLU A 4 12.26 -28.87 5.05
N ALA A 5 11.22 -28.77 5.86
CA ALA A 5 9.85 -29.01 5.43
C ALA A 5 9.39 -27.99 4.37
N ALA A 6 9.75 -26.71 4.54
CA ALA A 6 9.43 -25.66 3.56
C ALA A 6 10.15 -25.89 2.22
N ARG A 7 11.45 -26.23 2.25
CA ARG A 7 12.23 -26.59 1.05
C ARG A 7 11.60 -27.76 0.30
N ARG A 8 11.18 -28.81 1.01
CA ARG A 8 10.48 -29.95 0.39
C ARG A 8 9.17 -29.54 -0.25
N ALA A 9 8.37 -28.68 0.41
CA ALA A 9 7.11 -28.20 -0.14
C ALA A 9 7.31 -27.37 -1.42
N VAL A 10 8.28 -26.45 -1.43
CA VAL A 10 8.61 -25.64 -2.61
C VAL A 10 9.07 -26.53 -3.76
N LEU A 11 9.95 -27.51 -3.51
CA LEU A 11 10.39 -28.44 -4.54
C LEU A 11 9.26 -29.31 -5.08
N ALA A 12 8.31 -29.72 -4.22
CA ALA A 12 7.13 -30.47 -4.66
C ALA A 12 6.24 -29.62 -5.58
N ALA A 13 6.03 -28.34 -5.26
CA ALA A 13 5.27 -27.41 -6.09
C ALA A 13 5.94 -27.18 -7.46
N VAL A 14 7.26 -26.97 -7.48
CA VAL A 14 8.03 -26.82 -8.73
C VAL A 14 7.95 -28.08 -9.59
N ARG A 15 8.06 -29.28 -8.99
CA ARG A 15 7.93 -30.56 -9.71
C ARG A 15 6.53 -30.84 -10.22
N GLY A 16 5.50 -30.32 -9.56
CA GLY A 16 4.10 -30.45 -9.99
C GLY A 16 3.73 -29.52 -11.15
N THR A 17 4.60 -28.59 -11.52
CA THR A 17 4.35 -27.63 -12.61
C THR A 17 4.55 -28.29 -13.97
N CYS A 18 3.70 -27.96 -14.95
CA CYS A 18 3.85 -28.45 -16.33
C CYS A 18 5.24 -28.11 -16.87
N ALA A 19 5.89 -29.08 -17.54
CA ALA A 19 7.25 -28.91 -18.06
C ALA A 19 7.41 -27.70 -18.99
N ALA A 20 6.35 -27.31 -19.71
CA ALA A 20 6.35 -26.14 -20.59
C ALA A 20 6.43 -24.80 -19.81
N ASP A 21 5.85 -24.74 -18.61
CA ASP A 21 5.82 -23.52 -17.78
C ASP A 21 6.97 -23.45 -16.77
N LEU A 22 7.68 -24.56 -16.56
CA LEU A 22 8.78 -24.65 -15.60
C LEU A 22 9.85 -23.55 -15.78
N PRO A 23 10.32 -23.22 -17.00
CA PRO A 23 11.28 -22.12 -17.18
C PRO A 23 10.72 -20.76 -16.75
N ARG A 24 9.42 -20.51 -17.01
CA ARG A 24 8.75 -19.25 -16.64
C ARG A 24 8.58 -19.13 -15.13
N LEU A 25 8.20 -20.23 -14.47
CA LEU A 25 8.09 -20.28 -13.01
C LEU A 25 9.44 -19.99 -12.35
N LEU A 26 10.52 -20.67 -12.78
CA LEU A 26 11.85 -20.46 -12.22
C LEU A 26 12.36 -19.04 -12.47
N HIS A 27 12.05 -18.46 -13.63
CA HIS A 27 12.36 -17.07 -13.92
C HIS A 27 11.61 -16.11 -12.99
N TRP A 28 10.30 -16.33 -12.78
CA TRP A 28 9.50 -15.53 -11.84
C TRP A 28 10.04 -15.66 -10.41
N MET A 29 10.25 -16.88 -9.90
CA MET A 29 10.76 -17.10 -8.53
C MET A 29 12.10 -16.39 -8.26
N ARG A 30 12.92 -16.21 -9.29
CA ARG A 30 14.24 -15.57 -9.16
C ARG A 30 14.17 -14.04 -9.17
N ASN A 31 13.15 -13.45 -9.80
CA ASN A 31 13.09 -12.01 -10.06
C ASN A 31 11.85 -11.34 -9.47
N THR A 32 10.97 -12.09 -8.80
CA THR A 32 9.78 -11.53 -8.18
C THR A 32 10.13 -10.80 -6.87
N SER A 33 9.42 -9.71 -6.61
CA SER A 33 9.38 -9.01 -5.31
C SER A 33 8.29 -9.55 -4.39
N ASP A 34 7.47 -10.51 -4.83
CA ASP A 34 6.34 -11.06 -4.04
C ASP A 34 6.81 -11.70 -2.71
N PHE A 35 8.10 -12.04 -2.58
CA PHE A 35 8.67 -12.57 -1.35
C PHE A 35 9.23 -11.50 -0.42
N ASP A 36 9.38 -10.25 -0.86
CA ASP A 36 9.99 -9.19 -0.06
C ASP A 36 9.12 -8.87 1.16
N GLU A 37 7.80 -8.96 1.04
CA GLU A 37 6.84 -8.82 2.16
C GLU A 37 7.06 -9.85 3.28
N LEU A 38 7.65 -11.01 2.96
CA LEU A 38 7.94 -12.07 3.93
C LEU A 38 9.23 -11.80 4.72
N VAL A 39 10.07 -10.87 4.24
CA VAL A 39 11.37 -10.56 4.83
C VAL A 39 11.30 -9.18 5.46
N VAL A 40 10.82 -9.12 6.70
CA VAL A 40 10.86 -7.88 7.48
C VAL A 40 12.28 -7.63 7.97
N SER A 41 12.93 -6.57 7.49
CA SER A 41 14.23 -6.14 7.96
C SER A 41 14.12 -5.19 9.17
N ASN A 42 15.22 -5.04 9.91
CA ASN A 42 15.29 -4.03 10.98
C ASN A 42 15.05 -2.60 10.47
N ASN A 43 15.41 -2.31 9.22
CA ASN A 43 15.16 -1.01 8.62
C ASN A 43 13.66 -0.78 8.43
N ASP A 44 12.90 -1.80 8.02
CA ASP A 44 11.45 -1.71 7.86
C ASP A 44 10.76 -1.47 9.20
N VAL A 45 11.20 -2.16 10.25
CA VAL A 45 10.71 -1.93 11.63
C VAL A 45 11.03 -0.51 12.08
N MET A 46 12.25 -0.03 11.83
CA MET A 46 12.65 1.33 12.20
C MET A 46 11.81 2.38 11.48
N LEU A 47 11.59 2.24 10.16
CA LEU A 47 10.79 3.15 9.36
C LEU A 47 9.32 3.15 9.82
N LYS A 48 8.75 1.97 10.12
CA LYS A 48 7.39 1.86 10.69
C LYS A 48 7.26 2.58 12.03
N ASN A 49 8.25 2.44 12.92
CA ASN A 49 8.28 3.14 14.20
C ASN A 49 8.35 4.66 14.02
N ILE A 50 9.16 5.14 13.05
CA ILE A 50 9.24 6.57 12.72
C ILE A 50 7.88 7.07 12.21
N ALA A 51 7.25 6.34 11.29
CA ALA A 51 5.94 6.70 10.76
C ALA A 51 4.85 6.72 11.86
N GLU A 52 4.86 5.75 12.76
CA GLU A 52 3.97 5.73 13.93
C GLU A 52 4.18 6.94 14.85
N ASP A 53 5.42 7.27 15.20
CA ASP A 53 5.72 8.42 16.05
C ASP A 53 5.27 9.74 15.38
N LEU A 54 5.53 9.90 14.09
CA LEU A 54 5.09 11.09 13.34
C LEU A 54 3.57 11.23 13.30
N ARG A 55 2.82 10.14 13.09
CA ARG A 55 1.34 10.15 13.11
C ARG A 55 0.76 10.61 14.45
N ASN A 56 1.44 10.33 15.56
CA ASN A 56 0.98 10.76 16.88
C ASN A 56 1.14 12.27 17.13
N HIS A 57 1.99 12.94 16.35
CA HIS A 57 2.33 14.35 16.53
C HIS A 57 1.80 15.26 15.42
N LEU A 58 1.44 14.70 14.27
CA LEU A 58 1.07 15.44 13.07
C LEU A 58 -0.39 15.18 12.69
N PRO A 59 -1.10 16.20 12.15
CA PRO A 59 -2.41 15.96 11.53
C PRO A 59 -2.27 15.05 10.30
N ILE A 60 -3.36 14.38 9.92
CA ILE A 60 -3.42 13.48 8.75
C ILE A 60 -2.96 14.17 7.46
N GLU A 61 -3.41 15.42 7.27
CA GLU A 61 -3.10 16.24 6.09
C GLU A 61 -1.77 17.01 6.25
N ALA A 62 -0.92 16.63 7.20
CA ALA A 62 0.38 17.28 7.37
C ALA A 62 1.17 17.20 6.06
N MET A 63 1.67 18.36 5.65
CA MET A 63 2.54 18.49 4.48
C MET A 63 3.83 19.16 4.93
N PHE A 64 4.94 18.71 4.38
CA PHE A 64 6.20 19.36 4.67
C PHE A 64 6.30 20.66 3.87
N ASN A 65 6.88 21.71 4.46
CA ASN A 65 6.94 23.04 3.82
C ASN A 65 7.67 23.06 2.47
N SER A 66 8.47 22.03 2.15
CA SER A 66 9.15 21.91 0.86
C SER A 66 8.30 21.24 -0.24
N GLU A 67 7.11 20.71 0.05
CA GLU A 67 6.23 19.99 -0.88
C GLU A 67 5.37 20.91 -1.76
N HIS A 68 6.01 21.90 -2.38
CA HIS A 68 5.33 22.98 -3.12
C HIS A 68 4.39 22.49 -4.24
N GLN A 69 4.75 21.41 -4.95
CA GLN A 69 3.95 20.92 -6.09
C GLN A 69 2.64 20.25 -5.66
N ALA A 70 2.66 19.46 -4.58
CA ALA A 70 1.48 18.79 -4.06
C ALA A 70 0.51 19.84 -3.48
N VAL A 71 1.03 20.78 -2.69
CA VAL A 71 0.29 21.91 -2.11
C VAL A 71 -0.42 22.72 -3.21
N GLN A 72 0.27 23.04 -4.31
CA GLN A 72 -0.32 23.78 -5.42
C GLN A 72 -1.49 23.04 -6.08
N LYS A 73 -1.38 21.72 -6.30
CA LYS A 73 -2.46 20.92 -6.93
C LYS A 73 -3.69 20.84 -6.03
N ILE A 74 -3.51 20.69 -4.73
CA ILE A 74 -4.60 20.67 -3.75
C ILE A 74 -5.27 22.05 -3.70
N HIS A 75 -4.50 23.14 -3.65
CA HIS A 75 -5.07 24.49 -3.65
C HIS A 75 -5.81 24.86 -4.93
N GLN A 76 -5.39 24.34 -6.09
CA GLN A 76 -6.10 24.57 -7.35
C GLN A 76 -7.47 23.88 -7.37
N HIS A 77 -7.63 22.77 -6.64
CA HIS A 77 -8.85 21.97 -6.62
C HIS A 77 -9.13 21.37 -5.23
N PRO A 78 -9.54 22.19 -4.24
CA PRO A 78 -9.56 21.83 -2.82
C PRO A 78 -10.72 20.91 -2.39
N LEU A 79 -11.59 20.48 -3.31
CA LEU A 79 -12.71 19.60 -3.01
C LEU A 79 -12.81 18.51 -4.07
N PRO A 80 -13.04 17.23 -3.71
CA PRO A 80 -13.15 16.62 -2.38
C PRO A 80 -11.88 15.83 -1.98
N MET A 81 -10.70 16.32 -2.36
CA MET A 81 -9.43 15.60 -2.17
C MET A 81 -8.76 15.96 -0.84
N ILE A 82 -8.37 14.94 -0.09
CA ILE A 82 -7.49 15.08 1.08
C ILE A 82 -6.08 14.62 0.70
N HIS A 83 -5.07 15.27 1.25
CA HIS A 83 -3.70 14.81 1.14
C HIS A 83 -3.40 13.82 2.24
N VAL A 84 -2.78 12.69 1.87
CA VAL A 84 -2.23 11.72 2.80
C VAL A 84 -0.82 11.40 2.36
N ASP A 85 0.13 11.44 3.29
CA ASP A 85 1.51 11.08 3.02
C ASP A 85 1.64 9.54 2.96
N ALA A 86 2.12 9.01 1.83
CA ALA A 86 2.20 7.56 1.58
C ALA A 86 3.24 6.83 2.46
N PHE A 87 4.18 7.54 3.07
CA PHE A 87 5.09 6.96 4.05
C PHE A 87 4.40 6.81 5.42
N LEU A 88 3.53 7.75 5.79
CA LEU A 88 2.77 7.70 7.04
C LEU A 88 1.49 6.86 6.94
N TYR A 89 0.81 6.87 5.81
CA TYR A 89 -0.49 6.24 5.61
C TYR A 89 -0.44 5.40 4.32
N ASP A 90 -0.16 4.11 4.48
CA ASP A 90 -0.29 3.15 3.38
C ASP A 90 -1.76 2.85 3.06
N ASP A 91 -2.01 2.14 1.96
CA ASP A 91 -3.36 1.86 1.46
C ASP A 91 -4.21 1.11 2.50
N ASP A 92 -3.61 0.13 3.22
CA ASP A 92 -4.29 -0.64 4.27
C ASP A 92 -4.71 0.25 5.45
N PHE A 93 -3.85 1.21 5.83
CA PHE A 93 -4.16 2.15 6.91
C PHE A 93 -5.23 3.16 6.48
N VAL A 94 -5.18 3.66 5.24
CA VAL A 94 -6.23 4.53 4.67
C VAL A 94 -7.58 3.81 4.65
N ASP A 95 -7.60 2.53 4.30
CA ASP A 95 -8.80 1.70 4.34
C ASP A 95 -9.35 1.56 5.76
N SER A 96 -8.48 1.34 6.75
CA SER A 96 -8.87 1.31 8.17
C SER A 96 -9.47 2.64 8.63
N LEU A 97 -8.90 3.78 8.21
CA LEU A 97 -9.45 5.10 8.51
C LEU A 97 -10.82 5.34 7.87
N CYS A 98 -11.06 4.77 6.68
CA CYS A 98 -12.37 4.80 6.04
C CYS A 98 -13.40 4.00 6.83
N GLU A 99 -13.02 2.81 7.31
CA GLU A 99 -13.88 1.94 8.12
C GLU A 99 -14.22 2.55 9.48
N GLU A 100 -13.26 3.25 10.11
CA GLU A 100 -13.47 4.01 11.34
C GLU A 100 -14.30 5.28 11.14
N GLY A 101 -14.66 5.64 9.89
CA GLY A 101 -15.40 6.86 9.56
C GLY A 101 -14.58 8.15 9.68
N LYS A 102 -13.25 8.04 9.79
CA LYS A 102 -12.31 9.17 9.79
C LYS A 102 -12.02 9.68 8.37
N MET A 103 -12.24 8.85 7.37
CA MET A 103 -12.15 9.18 5.94
C MET A 103 -13.38 8.66 5.19
N SER A 104 -13.61 9.19 3.98
CA SER A 104 -14.75 8.78 3.14
C SER A 104 -14.27 8.18 1.82
N ARG A 105 -14.90 7.06 1.42
CA ARG A 105 -14.66 6.43 0.12
C ARG A 105 -15.54 7.06 -0.95
N SER A 106 -14.91 7.65 -1.95
CA SER A 106 -15.59 8.21 -3.12
C SER A 106 -14.87 7.78 -4.39
N TYR A 107 -15.61 7.65 -5.48
CA TYR A 107 -15.04 7.35 -6.79
C TYR A 107 -15.22 8.52 -7.74
N CYS A 108 -14.24 8.71 -8.62
CA CYS A 108 -14.29 9.75 -9.64
C CYS A 108 -15.29 9.37 -10.74
N THR A 109 -16.20 10.29 -11.09
CA THR A 109 -17.20 10.07 -12.15
C THR A 109 -16.75 10.60 -13.51
N GLU A 110 -15.90 11.63 -13.55
CA GLU A 110 -15.60 12.33 -14.82
C GLU A 110 -14.17 12.85 -14.96
N CYS A 111 -13.46 13.16 -13.88
CA CYS A 111 -12.16 13.81 -13.99
C CYS A 111 -11.31 13.74 -12.71
N GLY A 112 -10.18 13.00 -12.75
CA GLY A 112 -9.05 13.19 -11.82
C GLY A 112 -9.35 13.35 -10.33
N SER A 113 -10.42 12.72 -9.84
CA SER A 113 -10.91 12.81 -8.45
C SER A 113 -11.51 14.15 -8.00
N TYR A 114 -11.99 14.99 -8.94
CA TYR A 114 -12.66 16.26 -8.61
C TYR A 114 -14.19 16.17 -8.64
N LYS A 115 -14.72 15.47 -9.63
CA LYS A 115 -16.15 15.12 -9.66
C LYS A 115 -16.26 13.72 -9.10
N THR A 116 -16.69 13.60 -7.85
CA THR A 116 -16.80 12.31 -7.18
C THR A 116 -18.24 12.03 -6.76
N ALA A 117 -18.55 10.75 -6.67
CA ALA A 117 -19.76 10.23 -6.07
C ALA A 117 -19.38 9.27 -4.94
N PRO A 118 -20.18 9.18 -3.87
CA PRO A 118 -19.93 8.23 -2.80
C PRO A 118 -19.99 6.80 -3.35
N LEU A 119 -19.04 5.96 -2.94
CA LEU A 119 -19.18 4.52 -3.08
C LEU A 119 -20.32 4.14 -2.12
N GLY A 120 -21.50 3.81 -2.67
CA GLY A 120 -22.75 3.67 -1.89
C GLY A 120 -22.57 2.86 -0.61
N LEU A 121 -23.25 3.29 0.45
CA LEU A 121 -23.24 2.68 1.79
C LEU A 121 -23.37 1.15 1.70
N CYS A 122 -22.37 0.42 2.20
CA CYS A 122 -22.65 -0.88 2.81
C CYS A 122 -23.50 -0.60 4.06
N LEU A 123 -24.82 -0.61 3.90
CA LEU A 123 -25.78 -0.78 5.01
C LEU A 123 -25.71 -2.22 5.52
#